data_AF-A0A183MSD9-F1
#
_entry.id   AF-A0A183MSD9-F1
#
_cell.length_a   1.000
_cell.length_b   1.000
_cell.length_c   1.000
_cell.angle_alpha   90.00
_cell.angle_beta   90.00
_cell.angle_gamma   90.00
#
_symmetry.space_group_name_H-M   'P 1'
#
loop_
_entity.id
_entity.type
_entity.pdbx_description
1 polymer ?
#
loop_
_entity_poly.entity_id
_entity_poly.type
_entity_poly.pdbx_seq_one_letter_code
_entity_poly.pdbx_strand_id
1 'polypeptide(L)'
;MDVIQCYAPTNDSNNDDKDQFYERLHSIIAKCPIRDLTILIGDLNAKITLSNSFQAAQDLLKEEEVTVENHWKGIKGALTSKFQEVLSRKKHHKEWKFIETLDKIQERKNKKTEINNSRTRTQKVMVQIKCTEANKQVKSSIRTDKRKYVKDQAMTVEKVATEGNMRQLYDTTKKLVGKYNKLERPVKDNEGTPITEIQEQRNR
;
A
#
# COMPACT_ATOMS: atom_id res chain seq x y z
N MET A 1 1.18 11.24 -3.34
CA MET A 1 0.83 11.25 -1.90
C MET A 1 1.22 12.61 -1.41
N ASP A 2 0.21 13.41 -1.13
CA ASP A 2 0.36 14.84 -0.92
C ASP A 2 0.02 15.15 0.52
N VAL A 3 0.86 15.93 1.19
CA VAL A 3 0.65 16.33 2.57
C VAL A 3 0.45 17.84 2.58
N ILE A 4 -0.72 18.28 3.02
CA ILE A 4 -1.10 19.68 3.08
C ILE A 4 -1.13 20.07 4.55
N GLN A 5 -0.22 20.97 4.94
CA GLN A 5 -0.22 21.53 6.29
C GLN A 5 -0.99 22.86 6.28
N CYS A 6 -1.98 22.99 7.16
CA CYS A 6 -2.86 24.16 7.22
C CYS A 6 -3.03 24.63 8.67
N TYR A 7 -3.11 25.95 8.84
CA TYR A 7 -3.40 26.59 10.12
C TYR A 7 -4.58 27.52 9.89
N ALA A 8 -5.70 27.19 10.49
CA ALA A 8 -6.90 27.99 10.35
C ALA A 8 -6.79 29.30 11.12
N PRO A 9 -7.49 30.34 10.65
CA PRO A 9 -7.68 31.58 11.40
C PRO A 9 -8.21 31.33 12.82
N THR A 10 -7.88 32.22 13.75
CA THR A 10 -8.34 32.15 15.15
C THR A 10 -9.86 32.26 15.25
N ASN A 11 -10.47 31.80 16.35
CA ASN A 11 -11.93 31.83 16.49
C ASN A 11 -12.50 33.26 16.47
N ASP A 12 -11.71 34.23 16.89
CA ASP A 12 -12.07 35.66 16.91
C ASP A 12 -11.89 36.35 15.54
N SER A 13 -11.34 35.66 14.54
CA SER A 13 -11.19 36.22 13.19
C SER A 13 -12.53 36.37 12.48
N ASN A 14 -12.60 37.35 11.55
CA ASN A 14 -13.80 37.67 10.80
C ASN A 14 -14.25 36.48 9.93
N ASN A 15 -15.55 36.34 9.71
CA ASN A 15 -16.12 35.26 8.90
C ASN A 15 -15.62 35.33 7.46
N ASP A 16 -15.45 36.53 6.88
CA ASP A 16 -14.91 36.67 5.53
C ASP A 16 -13.50 36.11 5.39
N ASP A 17 -12.65 36.29 6.41
CA ASP A 17 -11.28 35.76 6.44
C ASP A 17 -11.28 34.23 6.57
N LYS A 18 -12.21 33.68 7.36
CA LYS A 18 -12.43 32.24 7.48
C LYS A 18 -12.92 31.64 6.18
N ASP A 19 -13.92 32.25 5.55
CA ASP A 19 -14.49 31.78 4.28
C ASP A 19 -13.46 31.83 3.16
N GLN A 20 -12.68 32.91 3.08
CA GLN A 20 -11.56 33.00 2.13
C GLN A 20 -10.51 31.92 2.38
N PHE A 21 -10.20 31.60 3.63
CA PHE A 21 -9.27 30.52 3.98
C PHE A 21 -9.80 29.15 3.52
N TYR A 22 -11.07 28.83 3.80
CA TYR A 22 -11.64 27.53 3.43
C TYR A 22 -11.83 27.37 1.92
N GLU A 23 -12.19 28.43 1.19
CA GLU A 23 -12.26 28.41 -0.27
C GLU A 23 -10.88 28.18 -0.91
N ARG A 24 -9.85 28.85 -0.37
CA ARG A 24 -8.46 28.61 -0.79
C ARG A 24 -8.04 27.17 -0.51
N LEU A 25 -8.36 26.65 0.67
CA LEU A 25 -8.04 25.27 1.04
C LEU A 25 -8.74 24.26 0.12
N HIS A 26 -10.02 24.47 -0.17
CA HIS A 26 -10.80 23.64 -1.07
C HIS A 26 -10.22 23.64 -2.49
N SER A 27 -9.81 24.82 -3.00
CA SER A 27 -9.15 24.94 -4.30
C SER A 27 -7.82 24.16 -4.36
N ILE A 28 -7.05 24.13 -3.27
CA ILE A 28 -5.79 23.36 -3.20
C ILE A 28 -6.08 21.86 -3.21
N ILE A 29 -7.05 21.40 -2.42
CA ILE A 29 -7.44 19.99 -2.36
C ILE A 29 -8.00 19.52 -3.71
N ALA A 30 -8.80 20.35 -4.39
CA ALA A 30 -9.37 20.03 -5.69
C ALA A 30 -8.31 19.86 -6.80
N LYS A 31 -7.13 20.46 -6.63
CA LYS A 31 -5.99 20.30 -7.55
C LYS A 31 -5.20 19.02 -7.30
N CYS A 32 -5.37 18.36 -6.14
CA CYS A 32 -4.72 17.10 -5.86
C CYS A 32 -5.33 15.97 -6.73
N PRO A 33 -4.53 15.12 -7.37
CA PRO A 33 -5.04 14.00 -8.16
C PRO A 33 -5.88 13.06 -7.28
N ILE A 34 -7.12 12.76 -7.68
CA ILE A 34 -8.05 11.86 -6.95
C ILE A 34 -7.44 10.46 -6.69
N ARG A 35 -6.49 10.04 -7.52
CA ARG A 35 -5.81 8.74 -7.41
C ARG A 35 -4.70 8.71 -6.34
N ASP A 36 -4.29 9.87 -5.83
CA ASP A 36 -3.25 10.02 -4.83
C ASP A 36 -3.84 10.28 -3.44
N LEU A 37 -3.25 9.65 -2.42
CA LEU A 37 -3.61 9.88 -1.03
C LEU A 37 -3.22 11.31 -0.63
N THR A 38 -4.21 12.13 -0.28
CA THR A 38 -4.02 13.49 0.25
C THR A 38 -4.25 13.48 1.76
N ILE A 39 -3.26 13.94 2.53
CA ILE A 39 -3.34 14.06 3.99
C ILE A 39 -3.33 15.54 4.35
N LEU A 40 -4.45 16.03 4.90
CA LEU A 40 -4.55 17.35 5.49
C LEU A 40 -4.13 17.27 6.97
N ILE A 41 -3.15 18.08 7.38
CA ILE A 41 -2.67 18.15 8.77
C ILE A 41 -2.61 19.59 9.26
N GLY A 42 -2.74 19.79 10.56
CA GLY A 42 -2.60 21.08 11.23
C GLY A 42 -3.83 21.48 12.02
N ASP A 43 -3.81 22.69 12.58
CA ASP A 43 -4.87 23.18 13.45
C ASP A 43 -5.96 23.85 12.61
N LEU A 44 -7.03 23.11 12.34
CA LEU A 44 -8.12 23.60 11.51
C LEU A 44 -9.11 24.49 12.25
N ASN A 45 -8.99 24.63 13.58
CA ASN A 45 -9.88 25.43 14.46
C ASN A 45 -11.39 25.33 14.15
N ALA A 46 -11.78 24.31 13.38
CA ALA A 46 -13.11 24.07 12.89
C ALA A 46 -13.82 23.25 13.94
N LYS A 47 -15.11 23.52 14.15
CA LYS A 47 -15.97 22.59 14.87
C LYS A 47 -16.14 21.37 13.97
N ILE A 48 -15.22 20.40 14.06
CA ILE A 48 -15.16 19.24 13.17
C ILE A 48 -16.39 18.38 13.45
N THR A 49 -17.49 18.65 12.77
CA THR A 49 -18.49 17.63 12.47
C THR A 49 -17.90 16.76 11.36
N LEU A 50 -17.25 15.64 11.71
CA LEU A 50 -16.88 14.55 10.81
C LEU A 50 -18.17 13.97 10.22
N SER A 51 -18.73 14.63 9.21
CA SER A 51 -20.03 14.29 8.62
C SER A 51 -19.98 13.12 7.63
N ASN A 52 -19.01 12.20 7.79
CA ASN A 52 -18.88 11.04 6.90
C ASN A 52 -18.02 9.92 7.50
N SER A 53 -18.41 8.65 7.26
CA SER A 53 -17.81 7.31 7.55
C SER A 53 -16.90 7.06 8.77
N PHE A 54 -16.56 8.09 9.54
CA PHE A 54 -15.70 8.11 10.72
C PHE A 54 -16.49 8.56 11.95
N GLN A 55 -17.82 8.43 11.91
CA GLN A 55 -18.72 8.73 13.04
C GLN A 55 -18.27 8.01 14.32
N ALA A 56 -17.84 6.76 14.19
CA ALA A 56 -17.30 5.97 15.31
C ALA A 56 -16.07 6.61 15.99
N ALA A 57 -15.26 7.40 15.28
CA ALA A 57 -14.14 8.13 15.88
C ALA A 57 -14.60 9.38 16.62
N GLN A 58 -15.73 9.99 16.23
CA GLN A 58 -16.34 11.09 16.99
C GLN A 58 -17.01 10.63 18.26
N ASP A 59 -17.69 9.49 18.22
CA ASP A 59 -18.42 9.00 19.39
C ASP A 59 -17.45 8.63 20.52
N LEU A 60 -16.26 8.13 20.17
CA LEU A 60 -15.13 7.92 21.10
C LEU A 60 -14.52 9.21 21.68
N LEU A 61 -14.80 10.38 21.09
CA LEU A 61 -14.34 11.69 21.60
C LEU A 61 -15.35 12.34 22.56
N LYS A 62 -16.57 11.78 22.67
CA LYS A 62 -17.63 12.30 23.53
C LYS A 62 -17.69 11.62 24.91
N GLU A 63 -16.95 10.52 25.11
CA GLU A 63 -16.89 9.83 26.39
C GLU A 63 -15.90 10.52 27.34
N GLU A 64 -16.42 11.16 28.39
CA GLU A 64 -15.73 12.17 29.22
C GLU A 64 -14.76 11.59 30.29
N GLU A 65 -14.33 10.34 30.18
CA GLU A 65 -13.60 9.68 31.30
C GLU A 65 -12.35 8.88 30.88
N VAL A 66 -11.67 9.29 29.81
CA VAL A 66 -10.51 8.56 29.31
C VAL A 66 -9.29 9.47 29.16
N THR A 67 -8.13 9.00 29.61
CA THR A 67 -6.87 9.77 29.53
C THR A 67 -6.54 10.12 28.08
N VAL A 68 -5.91 11.28 27.85
CA VAL A 68 -5.54 11.79 26.51
C VAL A 68 -4.79 10.74 25.67
N GLU A 69 -3.99 9.90 26.33
CA GLU A 69 -3.23 8.82 25.70
C GLU A 69 -4.10 7.65 25.21
N ASN A 70 -5.13 7.29 25.98
CA ASN A 70 -6.10 6.27 25.60
C ASN A 70 -7.03 6.79 24.47
N HIS A 71 -7.42 8.06 24.49
CA HIS A 71 -8.13 8.70 23.38
C HIS A 71 -7.32 8.66 22.08
N TRP A 72 -6.04 9.07 22.14
CA TRP A 72 -5.16 9.01 20.98
C TRP A 72 -4.99 7.59 20.44
N LYS A 73 -4.90 6.60 21.34
CA LYS A 73 -4.85 5.18 20.98
C LYS A 73 -6.13 4.73 20.28
N GLY A 74 -7.30 5.19 20.73
CA GLY A 74 -8.60 4.92 20.11
C GLY A 74 -8.70 5.48 18.69
N ILE A 75 -8.35 6.76 18.50
CA ILE A 75 -8.33 7.42 17.19
C ILE A 75 -7.37 6.71 16.23
N LYS A 76 -6.16 6.42 16.70
CA LYS A 76 -5.16 5.69 15.91
C LYS A 76 -5.67 4.31 15.52
N GLY A 77 -6.37 3.61 16.41
CA GLY A 77 -7.00 2.32 16.15
C GLY A 77 -8.08 2.40 15.08
N ALA A 78 -9.03 3.34 15.23
CA ALA A 78 -10.13 3.56 14.29
C ALA A 78 -9.63 3.92 12.88
N LEU A 79 -8.67 4.85 12.79
CA LEU A 79 -8.04 5.22 11.53
C LEU A 79 -7.31 4.02 10.91
N THR A 80 -6.51 3.30 11.69
CA THR A 80 -5.78 2.11 11.19
C THR A 80 -6.74 1.06 10.65
N SER A 81 -7.85 0.81 11.34
CA SER A 81 -8.89 -0.12 10.91
C SER A 81 -9.51 0.29 9.57
N LYS A 82 -9.92 1.56 9.45
CA LYS A 82 -10.56 2.06 8.22
C LYS A 82 -9.59 2.12 7.05
N PHE A 83 -8.33 2.51 7.27
CA PHE A 83 -7.29 2.43 6.25
C PHE A 83 -7.01 0.98 5.84
N GLN A 84 -7.03 0.03 6.77
CA GLN A 84 -6.97 -1.38 6.40
C GLN A 84 -8.17 -1.79 5.56
N GLU A 85 -9.39 -1.40 5.89
CA GLU A 85 -10.57 -1.73 5.08
C GLU A 85 -10.49 -1.16 3.66
N VAL A 86 -10.15 0.13 3.53
CA VAL A 86 -10.14 0.87 2.26
C VAL A 86 -8.91 0.54 1.39
N LEU A 87 -7.73 0.43 2.00
CA LEU A 87 -6.47 0.22 1.29
C LEU A 87 -6.01 -1.25 1.25
N SER A 88 -6.65 -2.17 2.00
CA SER A 88 -6.32 -3.59 1.86
C SER A 88 -6.81 -4.10 0.51
N ARG A 89 -5.91 -4.07 -0.47
CA ARG A 89 -5.99 -5.00 -1.60
C ARG A 89 -6.14 -6.39 -1.01
N LYS A 90 -7.14 -7.17 -1.45
CA LYS A 90 -7.27 -8.61 -1.15
C LYS A 90 -5.88 -9.21 -1.38
N LYS A 91 -5.19 -9.58 -0.29
CA LYS A 91 -3.88 -10.21 -0.40
C LYS A 91 -4.14 -11.56 -1.03
N HIS A 92 -3.90 -11.69 -2.33
CA HIS A 92 -3.82 -12.99 -2.95
C HIS A 92 -2.76 -13.77 -2.17
N HIS A 93 -3.22 -14.75 -1.41
CA HIS A 93 -2.34 -15.63 -0.68
C HIS A 93 -1.54 -16.37 -1.74
N LYS A 94 -0.26 -16.01 -1.85
CA LYS A 94 0.66 -16.78 -2.69
C LYS A 94 0.90 -18.07 -1.92
N GLU A 95 0.45 -19.18 -2.49
CA GLU A 95 0.53 -20.52 -1.89
C GLU A 95 1.97 -20.91 -1.49
N TRP A 96 2.97 -20.30 -2.11
CA TRP A 96 4.39 -20.61 -1.92
C TRP A 96 5.09 -19.88 -0.78
N LYS A 97 4.39 -19.09 0.05
CA LYS A 97 5.05 -18.45 1.19
C LYS A 97 5.43 -19.48 2.24
N PHE A 98 6.72 -19.82 2.29
CA PHE A 98 7.27 -20.78 3.24
C PHE A 98 7.40 -20.15 4.64
N ILE A 99 7.23 -20.96 5.69
CA ILE A 99 7.22 -20.52 7.10
C ILE A 99 8.51 -19.78 7.46
N GLU A 100 9.66 -20.30 7.03
CA GLU A 100 10.98 -19.71 7.28
C GLU A 100 11.12 -18.27 6.71
N THR A 101 10.49 -17.99 5.55
CA THR A 101 10.48 -16.64 4.98
C THR A 101 9.55 -15.71 5.75
N LEU A 102 8.47 -16.22 6.33
CA LEU A 102 7.58 -15.42 7.19
C LEU A 102 8.31 -14.97 8.46
N ASP A 103 9.10 -15.85 9.07
CA ASP A 103 9.92 -15.53 10.24
C ASP A 103 10.94 -14.42 9.94
N LYS A 104 11.66 -14.55 8.81
CA LYS A 104 12.61 -13.52 8.33
C LYS A 104 11.92 -12.17 8.06
N ILE A 105 10.70 -12.18 7.54
CA ILE A 105 9.90 -10.96 7.34
C ILE A 105 9.53 -10.33 8.69
N GLN A 106 9.18 -11.14 9.68
CA GLN A 106 8.84 -10.67 11.01
C GLN A 106 10.06 -10.08 11.72
N GLU A 107 11.21 -10.76 11.67
CA GLU A 107 12.48 -10.26 12.22
C GLU A 107 12.87 -8.91 11.60
N ARG A 108 12.72 -8.78 10.27
CA ARG A 108 12.94 -7.52 9.54
C ARG A 108 11.99 -6.40 9.99
N LYS A 109 10.74 -6.71 10.35
CA LYS A 109 9.80 -5.73 10.93
C LYS A 109 10.25 -5.28 12.32
N ASN A 110 10.69 -6.21 13.16
CA ASN A 110 11.17 -5.90 14.51
C ASN A 110 12.41 -4.98 14.46
N LYS A 111 13.35 -5.26 13.53
CA LYS A 111 14.50 -4.36 13.27
C LYS A 111 14.06 -2.97 12.77
N LYS A 112 12.95 -2.88 12.03
CA LYS A 112 12.40 -1.60 11.57
C LYS A 112 11.73 -0.81 12.69
N THR A 113 11.08 -1.47 13.64
CA THR A 113 10.54 -0.81 14.85
C THR A 113 11.64 -0.30 15.76
N GLU A 114 12.77 -1.00 15.84
CA GLU A 114 13.95 -0.58 16.61
C GLU A 114 14.56 0.73 16.07
N ILE A 115 14.51 0.96 14.74
CA ILE A 115 14.92 2.25 14.14
C ILE A 115 14.08 3.40 14.69
N ASN A 116 12.76 3.21 14.81
CA ASN A 116 11.87 4.26 15.28
C ASN A 116 12.08 4.58 16.77
N ASN A 117 12.50 3.59 17.55
CA ASN A 117 12.74 3.73 19.00
C ASN A 117 14.16 4.23 19.34
N SER A 118 15.11 4.15 18.39
CA SER A 118 16.50 4.54 18.63
C SER A 118 16.64 6.05 18.87
N ARG A 119 17.37 6.42 19.94
CA ARG A 119 17.51 7.81 20.41
C ARG A 119 18.65 8.55 19.73
N THR A 120 19.81 7.92 19.57
CA THR A 120 21.01 8.59 19.05
C THR A 120 21.22 8.34 17.56
N ARG A 121 21.78 9.32 16.83
CA ARG A 121 22.07 9.22 15.39
C ARG A 121 22.95 8.02 15.03
N THR A 122 23.94 7.71 15.86
CA THR A 122 24.83 6.54 15.68
C THR A 122 24.06 5.22 15.81
N GLN A 123 23.15 5.10 16.78
CA GLN A 123 22.29 3.92 16.94
C GLN A 123 21.37 3.74 15.73
N LYS A 124 20.76 4.84 15.22
CA LYS A 124 19.95 4.82 14.00
C LYS A 124 20.73 4.23 12.82
N VAL A 125 21.97 4.67 12.59
CA VAL A 125 22.81 4.18 11.49
C VAL A 125 23.11 2.69 11.63
N MET A 126 23.47 2.23 12.83
CA MET A 126 23.76 0.81 13.08
C MET A 126 22.53 -0.09 12.84
N VAL A 127 21.37 0.30 13.39
CA VAL A 127 20.13 -0.47 13.22
C VAL A 127 19.65 -0.42 11.76
N GLN A 128 19.87 0.70 11.07
CA GLN A 128 19.57 0.82 9.65
C GLN A 128 20.41 -0.15 8.81
N ILE A 129 21.71 -0.27 9.06
CA ILE A 129 22.57 -1.27 8.42
C ILE A 129 22.02 -2.68 8.65
N LYS A 130 21.70 -3.05 9.90
CA LYS A 130 21.09 -4.35 10.23
C LYS A 130 19.76 -4.59 9.49
N CYS A 131 18.92 -3.57 9.36
CA CYS A 131 17.64 -3.64 8.63
C CYS A 131 17.86 -3.79 7.12
N THR A 132 18.88 -3.15 6.56
CA THR A 132 19.24 -3.34 5.13
C THR A 132 19.72 -4.75 4.84
N GLU A 133 20.50 -5.35 5.74
CA GLU A 133 20.97 -6.72 5.57
C GLU A 133 19.82 -7.73 5.72
N ALA A 134 18.97 -7.57 6.74
CA ALA A 134 17.75 -8.38 6.88
C ALA A 134 16.83 -8.26 5.64
N ASN A 135 16.71 -7.07 5.05
CA ASN A 135 15.99 -6.89 3.79
C ASN A 135 16.59 -7.69 2.63
N LYS A 136 17.92 -7.76 2.52
CA LYS A 136 18.59 -8.59 1.48
C LYS A 136 18.29 -10.06 1.69
N GLN A 137 18.37 -10.55 2.93
CA GLN A 137 18.07 -11.94 3.27
C GLN A 137 16.63 -12.31 2.95
N VAL A 138 15.66 -11.47 3.32
CA VAL A 138 14.24 -11.64 2.95
C VAL A 138 14.06 -11.69 1.43
N LYS A 139 14.70 -10.78 0.69
CA LYS A 139 14.65 -10.80 -0.78
C LYS A 139 15.25 -12.09 -1.35
N SER A 140 16.32 -12.61 -0.76
CA SER A 140 16.93 -13.87 -1.16
C SER A 140 16.01 -15.06 -0.90
N SER A 141 15.46 -15.16 0.32
CA SER A 141 14.58 -16.28 0.70
C SER A 141 13.32 -16.32 -0.15
N ILE A 142 12.69 -15.17 -0.42
CA ILE A 142 11.53 -15.06 -1.32
C ILE A 142 11.86 -15.60 -2.73
N ARG A 143 13.06 -15.35 -3.25
CA ARG A 143 13.47 -15.86 -4.56
C ARG A 143 13.71 -17.37 -4.53
N THR A 144 14.25 -17.89 -3.43
CA THR A 144 14.46 -19.32 -3.23
C THR A 144 13.14 -20.06 -3.10
N ASP A 145 12.21 -19.57 -2.27
CA ASP A 145 10.87 -20.14 -2.11
C ASP A 145 10.11 -20.17 -3.43
N LYS A 146 10.16 -19.06 -4.19
CA LYS A 146 9.54 -19.01 -5.52
C LYS A 146 10.15 -20.05 -6.47
N ARG A 147 11.48 -20.22 -6.47
CA ARG A 147 12.15 -21.25 -7.29
C ARG A 147 11.75 -22.65 -6.87
N LYS A 148 11.68 -22.92 -5.57
CA LYS A 148 11.26 -24.22 -5.02
C LYS A 148 9.83 -24.55 -5.45
N TYR A 149 8.90 -23.63 -5.26
CA TYR A 149 7.51 -23.81 -5.68
C TYR A 149 7.37 -24.07 -7.19
N VAL A 150 8.06 -23.30 -8.03
CA VAL A 150 8.04 -23.52 -9.49
C VAL A 150 8.60 -24.89 -9.85
N LYS A 151 9.67 -25.33 -9.17
CA LYS A 151 10.27 -26.66 -9.39
C LYS A 151 9.32 -27.79 -8.98
N ASP A 152 8.66 -27.66 -7.83
CA ASP A 152 7.69 -28.65 -7.33
C ASP A 152 6.47 -28.75 -8.26
N GLN A 153 6.00 -27.61 -8.78
CA GLN A 153 4.93 -27.57 -9.79
C GLN A 153 5.36 -28.23 -11.10
N ALA A 154 6.57 -27.94 -11.60
CA ALA A 154 7.09 -28.55 -12.83
C ALA A 154 7.19 -30.08 -12.70
N MET A 155 7.69 -30.57 -11.56
CA MET A 155 7.77 -32.01 -11.27
C MET A 155 6.38 -32.66 -11.22
N THR A 156 5.38 -31.95 -10.69
CA THR A 156 3.99 -32.43 -10.68
C THR A 156 3.43 -32.54 -12.09
N VAL A 157 3.69 -31.53 -12.95
CA VAL A 157 3.27 -31.54 -14.36
C VAL A 157 3.92 -32.70 -15.13
N GLU A 158 5.22 -32.93 -14.92
CA GLU A 158 5.96 -34.03 -15.56
C GLU A 158 5.37 -35.40 -15.17
N LYS A 159 5.11 -35.62 -13.88
CA LYS A 159 4.45 -36.83 -13.40
C LYS A 159 3.08 -37.05 -14.04
N VAL A 160 2.24 -36.02 -14.05
CA VAL A 160 0.90 -36.08 -14.66
C VAL A 160 0.97 -36.36 -16.17
N ALA A 161 2.00 -35.84 -16.85
CA ALA A 161 2.25 -36.13 -18.26
C ALA A 161 2.60 -37.61 -18.47
N THR A 162 3.48 -38.18 -17.63
CA THR A 162 3.85 -39.61 -17.71
C THR A 162 2.68 -40.55 -17.42
N GLU A 163 1.72 -40.12 -16.59
CA GLU A 163 0.50 -40.88 -16.27
C GLU A 163 -0.58 -40.76 -17.35
N GLY A 164 -0.39 -39.91 -18.38
CA GLY A 164 -1.34 -39.72 -19.47
C GLY A 164 -2.62 -38.95 -19.08
N ASN A 165 -2.67 -38.33 -17.90
CA ASN A 165 -3.86 -37.60 -17.43
C ASN A 165 -3.91 -36.16 -17.99
N MET A 166 -4.35 -36.06 -19.24
CA MET A 166 -4.39 -34.80 -20.00
C MET A 166 -5.23 -33.70 -19.34
N ARG A 167 -6.29 -34.06 -18.60
CA ARG A 167 -7.15 -33.09 -17.91
C ARG A 167 -6.40 -32.39 -16.78
N GLN A 168 -5.72 -33.15 -15.92
CA GLN A 168 -4.91 -32.58 -14.83
C GLN A 168 -3.70 -31.81 -15.37
N LEU A 169 -3.12 -32.24 -16.49
CA LEU A 169 -2.02 -31.55 -17.14
C LEU A 169 -2.44 -30.16 -17.63
N TYR A 170 -3.62 -30.05 -18.23
CA TYR A 170 -4.18 -28.77 -18.65
C TYR A 170 -4.46 -27.84 -17.46
N ASP A 171 -5.10 -28.34 -16.40
CA ASP A 171 -5.45 -27.53 -15.23
C ASP A 171 -4.21 -27.01 -14.48
N THR A 172 -3.17 -27.84 -14.34
CA THR A 172 -1.89 -27.45 -13.70
C THR A 172 -1.12 -26.44 -14.54
N THR A 173 -1.04 -26.63 -15.86
CA THR A 173 -0.42 -25.68 -16.79
C THR A 173 -1.14 -24.33 -16.78
N LYS A 174 -2.48 -24.34 -16.76
CA LYS A 174 -3.31 -23.13 -16.67
C LYS A 174 -3.08 -22.37 -15.36
N LYS A 175 -2.87 -23.07 -14.23
CA LYS A 175 -2.51 -22.45 -12.95
C LYS A 175 -1.13 -21.77 -12.99
N LEU A 176 -0.15 -22.40 -13.64
CA LEU A 176 1.22 -21.87 -13.77
C LEU A 176 1.31 -20.60 -14.63
N VAL A 177 0.62 -20.59 -15.78
CA VAL A 177 0.64 -19.46 -16.71
C VAL A 177 -0.06 -18.22 -16.12
N GLY A 178 -0.96 -18.41 -15.15
CA GLY A 178 -1.75 -17.34 -14.56
C GLY A 178 -2.71 -16.70 -15.57
N LYS A 179 -3.40 -15.62 -15.17
CA LYS A 179 -4.21 -14.85 -16.12
C LYS A 179 -3.28 -14.05 -17.02
N TYR A 180 -3.36 -14.30 -18.33
CA TYR A 180 -2.74 -13.45 -19.34
C TYR A 180 -3.44 -12.07 -19.29
N ASN A 181 -2.80 -11.11 -18.64
CA ASN A 181 -3.20 -9.72 -18.76
C ASN A 181 -2.62 -9.23 -20.08
N LYS A 182 -3.45 -9.19 -21.12
CA LYS A 182 -3.12 -8.51 -22.37
C LYS A 182 -2.86 -7.05 -21.98
N LEU A 183 -1.59 -6.67 -21.91
CA LEU A 183 -1.26 -5.26 -21.81
C LEU A 183 -1.64 -4.69 -23.17
N GLU A 184 -2.77 -3.99 -23.24
CA GLU A 184 -3.11 -3.10 -24.36
C GLU A 184 -2.09 -1.96 -24.35
N ARG A 185 -0.86 -2.29 -24.77
CA ARG A 185 0.13 -1.29 -25.13
C ARG A 185 -0.11 -1.00 -26.61
N PRO A 186 -0.49 0.23 -26.97
CA PRO A 186 -0.49 0.63 -28.37
C PRO A 186 0.88 0.34 -28.96
N VAL A 187 0.92 -0.30 -30.12
CA VAL A 187 2.16 -0.45 -30.89
C VAL A 187 2.60 0.97 -31.25
N LYS A 188 3.82 1.36 -30.90
CA LYS A 188 4.35 2.70 -31.16
C LYS A 188 5.40 2.66 -32.24
N ASP A 189 5.48 3.67 -33.09
CA ASP A 189 6.58 3.89 -34.02
C ASP A 189 7.90 4.21 -33.29
N ASN A 190 8.95 4.57 -34.02
CA ASN A 190 10.26 4.88 -33.45
C ASN A 190 10.29 6.26 -32.74
N GLU A 191 9.24 7.06 -32.91
CA GLU A 191 9.06 8.41 -32.35
C GLU A 191 8.16 8.40 -31.10
N GLY A 192 7.52 7.25 -30.81
CA GLY A 192 6.69 7.03 -29.62
C GLY A 192 5.20 7.28 -29.84
N THR A 193 4.78 7.51 -31.08
CA THR A 193 3.39 7.75 -31.49
C THR A 193 2.65 6.42 -31.65
N PRO A 194 1.43 6.26 -31.11
CA PRO A 194 0.66 5.03 -31.23
C PRO A 194 0.18 4.80 -32.68
N ILE A 195 0.59 3.67 -33.26
CA ILE A 195 0.19 3.20 -34.59
C ILE A 195 -1.21 2.58 -34.50
N THR A 196 -2.19 3.27 -35.05
CA THR A 196 -3.60 2.85 -35.11
C THR A 196 -3.93 2.07 -36.39
N GLU A 197 -3.10 2.14 -37.43
CA GLU A 197 -3.38 1.58 -38.75
C GLU A 197 -2.65 0.23 -38.99
N ILE A 198 -3.39 -0.76 -39.52
CA ILE A 198 -2.92 -2.16 -39.67
C ILE A 198 -1.79 -2.28 -40.71
N GLN A 199 -1.78 -1.42 -41.74
CA GLN A 199 -0.73 -1.44 -42.78
C GLN A 199 0.62 -0.99 -42.22
N GLU A 200 0.64 0.06 -41.39
CA GLU A 200 1.86 0.56 -40.76
C GLU A 200 2.47 -0.45 -39.76
N GLN A 201 1.64 -1.25 -39.10
CA GLN A 201 2.12 -2.34 -38.23
C GLN A 201 2.82 -3.47 -39.02
N ARG A 202 2.46 -3.68 -40.30
CA ARG A 202 3.04 -4.73 -41.16
C ARG A 202 4.34 -4.32 -41.83
N ASN A 203 4.61 -3.02 -41.96
CA ASN A 203 5.78 -2.47 -42.64
C ASN A 203 6.99 -2.24 -41.71
N ARG A 204 6.96 -2.84 -40.52
CA ARG A 204 8.02 -2.78 -39.51
C ARG A 204 8.79 -4.09 -39.47
#